data_AF-A0A7C5TF47-F1
#
_entry.id   AF-A0A7C5TF47-F1
#
_cell.length_a   1.000
_cell.length_b   1.000
_cell.length_c   1.000
_cell.angle_alpha   90.00
_cell.angle_beta   90.00
_cell.angle_gamma   90.00
#
_symmetry.space_group_name_H-M   'P 1'
#
loop_
_entity.id
_entity.type
_entity.pdbx_description
1 polymer ?
#
loop_
_entity_poly.entity_id
_entity_poly.type
_entity_poly.pdbx_seq_one_letter_code
_entity_poly.pdbx_strand_id
1 'polypeptide(L)'
;MSTCKYNENLFPMMVCLIDLYSIMGRPVGFTAIQKCMGERYGRRHPEQVRRGLNPAHCLGYLRVVEGKYGAKYVPTLKGVVDTGIYWSLKAAFRESIDELPQSMLSCLIRLARHFALMNRLWLSVITQYLLKGSEIEELSLITLKALLGEEVEDLEPRHYREVMLNVELDLANIRSHSTQLGVSPPTRFPSPLESILTKACSKVSRSSA
;
A
#
# COMPACT_ATOMS: atom_id res chain seq x y z
N MET A 1 -17.05 14.71 -12.71
CA MET A 1 -15.78 14.25 -12.09
C MET A 1 -16.08 13.03 -11.24
N SER A 2 -15.56 11.85 -11.62
CA SER A 2 -15.77 10.61 -10.87
C SER A 2 -15.12 10.71 -9.49
N THR A 3 -15.86 10.35 -8.44
CA THR A 3 -15.33 10.31 -7.08
C THR A 3 -14.23 9.25 -6.98
N CYS A 4 -13.07 9.65 -6.45
CA CYS A 4 -11.88 8.80 -6.37
C CYS A 4 -12.03 7.85 -5.19
N LYS A 5 -12.50 6.63 -5.50
CA LYS A 5 -12.91 5.63 -4.52
C LYS A 5 -12.09 4.35 -4.69
N TYR A 6 -11.69 3.75 -3.56
CA TYR A 6 -11.19 2.38 -3.56
C TYR A 6 -12.25 1.44 -4.11
N ASN A 7 -11.80 0.43 -4.83
CA ASN A 7 -12.62 -0.71 -5.18
C ASN A 7 -11.72 -1.96 -5.18
N GLU A 8 -12.36 -3.12 -5.23
CA GLU A 8 -11.71 -4.43 -5.22
C GLU A 8 -10.65 -4.66 -6.32
N ASN A 9 -10.62 -3.85 -7.39
CA ASN A 9 -9.60 -3.96 -8.45
C ASN A 9 -8.38 -3.08 -8.19
N LEU A 10 -8.45 -2.09 -7.30
CA LEU A 10 -7.38 -1.12 -7.10
C LEU A 10 -6.06 -1.77 -6.68
N PHE A 11 -6.05 -2.43 -5.52
CA PHE A 11 -4.82 -2.99 -4.95
C PHE A 11 -4.29 -4.21 -5.72
N PRO A 12 -5.12 -5.12 -6.25
CA PRO A 12 -4.64 -6.15 -7.18
C PRO A 12 -3.98 -5.57 -8.43
N MET A 13 -4.56 -4.50 -9.02
CA MET A 13 -3.97 -3.80 -10.14
C MET A 13 -2.63 -3.16 -9.76
N MET A 14 -2.56 -2.49 -8.60
CA MET A 14 -1.33 -1.87 -8.11
C MET A 14 -0.21 -2.89 -7.89
N VAL A 15 -0.49 -4.07 -7.31
CA VAL A 15 0.53 -5.13 -7.17
C VAL A 15 1.08 -5.56 -8.52
N CYS A 16 0.19 -5.78 -9.50
CA CYS A 16 0.62 -6.10 -10.86
C CYS A 16 1.48 -5.01 -11.48
N LEU A 17 1.10 -3.74 -11.31
CA LEU A 17 1.88 -2.60 -11.81
C LEU A 17 3.25 -2.52 -11.14
N ILE A 18 3.33 -2.64 -9.81
CA ILE A 18 4.57 -2.57 -9.04
C ILE A 18 5.53 -3.68 -9.47
N ASP A 19 5.05 -4.91 -9.60
CA ASP A 19 5.88 -6.05 -9.99
C ASP A 19 6.40 -5.93 -11.41
N LEU A 20 5.50 -5.62 -12.35
CA LEU A 20 5.90 -5.46 -13.74
C LEU A 20 6.87 -4.28 -13.90
N TYR A 21 6.65 -3.17 -13.21
CA TYR A 21 7.56 -2.03 -13.26
C TYR A 21 8.93 -2.38 -12.70
N SER A 22 8.98 -3.07 -11.56
CA SER A 22 10.23 -3.48 -10.91
C SER A 22 11.02 -4.47 -11.76
N ILE A 23 10.35 -5.40 -12.43
CA ILE A 23 10.99 -6.41 -13.30
C ILE A 23 11.40 -5.83 -14.64
N MET A 24 10.54 -5.04 -15.27
CA MET A 24 10.77 -4.55 -16.64
C MET A 24 11.70 -3.33 -16.70
N GLY A 25 11.88 -2.61 -15.57
CA GLY A 25 12.70 -1.41 -15.52
C GLY A 25 12.16 -0.23 -16.34
N ARG A 26 10.88 -0.26 -16.74
CA ARG A 26 10.29 0.74 -17.64
C ARG A 26 8.78 0.87 -17.45
N PRO A 27 8.17 2.00 -17.88
CA PRO A 27 6.72 2.20 -17.79
C PRO A 27 5.91 1.06 -18.40
N VAL A 28 4.88 0.63 -17.69
CA VAL A 28 4.14 -0.61 -17.98
C VAL A 28 2.92 -0.31 -18.85
N GLY A 29 2.72 -1.09 -19.91
CA GLY A 29 1.54 -0.96 -20.78
C GLY A 29 0.31 -1.70 -20.24
N PHE A 30 -0.88 -1.25 -20.64
CA PHE A 30 -2.17 -1.81 -20.22
C PHE A 30 -2.25 -3.34 -20.39
N THR A 31 -1.82 -3.88 -21.54
CA THR A 31 -1.90 -5.32 -21.84
C THR A 31 -1.08 -6.18 -20.86
N ALA A 32 0.07 -5.69 -20.40
CA ALA A 32 0.88 -6.42 -19.43
C ALA A 32 0.19 -6.47 -18.06
N ILE A 33 -0.41 -5.34 -17.63
CA ILE A 33 -1.20 -5.27 -16.39
C ILE A 33 -2.40 -6.22 -16.49
N GLN A 34 -3.13 -6.19 -17.62
CA GLN A 34 -4.27 -7.06 -17.87
C GLN A 34 -3.90 -8.55 -17.79
N LYS A 35 -2.76 -8.93 -18.38
CA LYS A 35 -2.24 -10.30 -18.31
C LYS A 35 -1.98 -10.70 -16.86
N CYS A 36 -1.24 -9.89 -16.11
CA CYS A 36 -0.96 -10.14 -14.69
C CYS A 36 -2.24 -10.25 -13.84
N MET A 37 -3.21 -9.34 -14.04
CA MET A 37 -4.48 -9.38 -13.31
C MET A 37 -5.29 -10.64 -13.62
N GLY A 38 -5.27 -11.10 -14.87
CA GLY A 38 -5.90 -12.35 -15.28
C GLY A 38 -5.25 -13.58 -14.66
N GLU A 39 -3.93 -13.66 -14.69
CA GLU A 39 -3.17 -14.83 -14.21
C GLU A 39 -3.18 -14.96 -12.69
N ARG A 40 -3.06 -13.85 -11.96
CA ARG A 40 -2.91 -13.89 -10.48
C ARG A 40 -4.21 -13.75 -9.72
N TYR A 41 -5.18 -13.05 -10.28
CA TYR A 41 -6.41 -12.69 -9.57
C TYR A 41 -7.68 -13.13 -10.29
N GLY A 42 -7.57 -13.82 -11.44
CA GLY A 42 -8.72 -14.19 -12.26
C GLY A 42 -9.45 -13.00 -12.89
N ARG A 43 -8.83 -11.82 -12.92
CA ARG A 43 -9.45 -10.54 -13.34
C ARG A 43 -8.91 -10.10 -14.71
N ARG A 44 -9.21 -10.85 -15.76
CA ARG A 44 -8.68 -10.61 -17.12
C ARG A 44 -9.47 -9.58 -17.92
N HIS A 45 -10.69 -9.23 -17.51
CA HIS A 45 -11.55 -8.36 -18.30
C HIS A 45 -10.98 -6.93 -18.35
N PRO A 46 -10.88 -6.27 -19.53
CA PRO A 46 -10.29 -4.92 -19.63
C PRO A 46 -10.91 -3.91 -18.68
N GLU A 47 -12.23 -4.00 -18.46
CA GLU A 47 -12.94 -3.12 -17.55
C GLU A 47 -12.51 -3.26 -16.08
N GLN A 48 -12.11 -4.45 -15.63
CA GLN A 48 -11.59 -4.64 -14.27
C GLN A 48 -10.26 -3.90 -14.10
N VAL A 49 -9.40 -3.94 -15.12
CA VAL A 49 -8.13 -3.20 -15.13
C VAL A 49 -8.38 -1.69 -15.09
N ARG A 50 -9.32 -1.19 -15.92
CA ARG A 50 -9.69 0.25 -15.93
C ARG A 50 -10.27 0.70 -14.59
N ARG A 51 -11.11 -0.13 -13.95
CA ARG A 51 -11.63 0.13 -12.60
C ARG A 51 -10.55 0.20 -11.54
N GLY A 52 -9.42 -0.49 -11.71
CA GLY A 52 -8.23 -0.31 -10.86
C GLY A 52 -7.45 0.96 -11.21
N LEU A 53 -7.17 1.18 -12.49
CA LEU A 53 -6.32 2.30 -12.97
C LEU A 53 -6.90 3.68 -12.67
N ASN A 54 -8.19 3.88 -12.90
CA ASN A 54 -8.84 5.18 -12.72
C ASN A 54 -8.70 5.74 -11.29
N PRO A 55 -9.08 4.99 -10.24
CA PRO A 55 -8.86 5.46 -8.87
C PRO A 55 -7.38 5.50 -8.49
N ALA A 56 -6.54 4.58 -8.98
CA ALA A 56 -5.11 4.63 -8.70
C ALA A 56 -4.48 5.95 -9.19
N HIS A 57 -4.85 6.37 -10.40
CA HIS A 57 -4.38 7.64 -10.94
C HIS A 57 -4.91 8.82 -10.11
N CYS A 58 -6.21 8.86 -9.82
CA CYS A 58 -6.77 9.96 -9.05
C CYS A 58 -6.23 10.05 -7.61
N LEU A 59 -5.98 8.91 -6.96
CA LEU A 59 -5.40 8.86 -5.62
C LEU A 59 -3.90 9.17 -5.63
N GLY A 60 -3.27 9.38 -6.79
CA GLY A 60 -1.84 9.64 -6.93
C GLY A 60 -0.97 8.40 -6.66
N TYR A 61 -1.51 7.19 -6.82
CA TYR A 61 -0.78 5.92 -6.67
C TYR A 61 0.00 5.53 -7.92
N LEU A 62 -0.38 6.10 -9.06
CA LEU A 62 0.37 5.95 -10.30
C LEU A 62 0.35 7.25 -11.10
N ARG A 63 1.33 7.38 -11.98
CA ARG A 63 1.40 8.41 -13.01
C ARG A 63 1.20 7.75 -14.37
N VAL A 64 0.52 8.49 -15.25
CA VAL A 64 0.37 8.11 -16.65
C VAL A 64 1.44 8.85 -17.43
N VAL A 65 2.20 8.12 -18.24
CA VAL A 65 3.17 8.67 -19.18
C VAL A 65 2.73 8.34 -20.59
N GLU A 66 2.72 9.35 -21.46
CA GLU A 66 2.38 9.15 -22.87
C GLU A 66 3.52 8.43 -23.57
N GLY A 67 3.20 7.30 -24.18
CA GLY A 67 4.13 6.55 -25.03
C GLY A 67 3.68 6.56 -26.48
N LYS A 68 4.61 6.23 -27.38
CA LYS A 68 4.36 6.05 -28.83
C LYS A 68 3.19 5.09 -29.15
N TYR A 69 2.88 4.17 -28.24
CA TYR A 69 1.84 3.14 -28.41
C TYR A 69 0.72 3.25 -27.35
N GLY A 70 0.43 4.47 -26.91
CA GLY A 70 -0.60 4.77 -25.92
C GLY A 70 -0.06 4.97 -24.50
N ALA A 71 -1.00 5.13 -23.57
CA ALA A 71 -0.72 5.38 -22.16
C ALA A 71 0.08 4.23 -21.53
N LYS A 72 1.15 4.59 -20.82
CA LYS A 72 1.90 3.69 -19.93
C LYS A 72 1.80 4.17 -18.50
N TYR A 73 2.00 3.27 -17.56
CA TYR A 73 1.78 3.51 -16.15
C TYR A 73 3.06 3.31 -15.36
N VAL A 74 3.29 4.21 -14.40
CA VAL A 74 4.42 4.18 -13.48
C VAL A 74 3.87 4.29 -12.07
N PRO A 75 4.16 3.35 -11.15
CA PRO A 75 3.74 3.46 -9.76
C PRO A 75 4.44 4.66 -9.09
N THR A 76 3.78 5.28 -8.11
CA THR A 76 4.41 6.25 -7.20
C THR A 76 4.80 5.55 -5.89
N LEU A 77 5.75 6.10 -5.14
CA LEU A 77 6.08 5.57 -3.82
C LEU A 77 4.88 5.61 -2.86
N LYS A 78 4.01 6.62 -2.99
CA LYS A 78 2.73 6.65 -2.27
C LYS A 78 1.86 5.43 -2.60
N GLY A 79 1.75 5.06 -3.87
CA GLY A 79 1.01 3.88 -4.31
C GLY A 79 1.64 2.57 -3.82
N VAL A 80 2.97 2.48 -3.83
CA VAL A 80 3.73 1.33 -3.31
C VAL A 80 3.45 1.12 -1.83
N VAL A 81 3.66 2.17 -1.02
CA VAL A 81 3.48 2.13 0.44
C VAL A 81 2.03 1.76 0.78
N ASP A 82 1.05 2.47 0.24
CA ASP A 82 -0.35 2.23 0.58
C ASP A 82 -0.83 0.84 0.11
N THR A 83 -0.23 0.29 -0.96
CA THR A 83 -0.50 -1.09 -1.41
C THR A 83 0.07 -2.13 -0.45
N GLY A 84 1.32 -1.97 -0.01
CA GLY A 84 1.93 -2.85 1.00
C GLY A 84 1.16 -2.83 2.32
N ILE A 85 0.73 -1.63 2.75
CA ILE A 85 -0.12 -1.47 3.94
C ILE A 85 -1.44 -2.23 3.78
N TYR A 86 -2.15 -2.04 2.67
CA TYR A 86 -3.41 -2.72 2.42
C TYR A 86 -3.26 -4.25 2.49
N TRP A 87 -2.22 -4.81 1.85
CA TRP A 87 -2.02 -6.26 1.85
C TRP A 87 -1.60 -6.80 3.21
N SER A 88 -0.81 -6.05 3.99
CA SER A 88 -0.52 -6.44 5.37
C SER A 88 -1.78 -6.43 6.24
N LEU A 89 -2.65 -5.42 6.08
CA LEU A 89 -3.93 -5.37 6.78
C LEU A 89 -4.85 -6.50 6.34
N LYS A 90 -4.93 -6.79 5.04
CA LYS A 90 -5.71 -7.91 4.49
C LYS A 90 -5.19 -9.26 4.97
N ALA A 91 -3.88 -9.42 5.17
CA ALA A 91 -3.32 -10.62 5.77
C ALA A 91 -3.71 -10.78 7.25
N ALA A 92 -3.86 -9.68 7.99
CA ALA A 92 -4.24 -9.69 9.40
C ALA A 92 -5.75 -9.86 9.61
N PHE A 93 -6.58 -9.22 8.79
CA PHE A 93 -8.03 -9.07 8.99
C PHE A 93 -8.89 -9.68 7.87
N ARG A 94 -8.27 -10.31 6.85
CA ARG A 94 -8.94 -11.01 5.74
C ARG A 94 -9.96 -10.12 5.01
N GLU A 95 -11.12 -10.70 4.67
CA GLU A 95 -12.19 -10.05 3.90
C GLU A 95 -12.81 -8.84 4.63
N SER A 96 -12.67 -8.74 5.97
CA SER A 96 -13.19 -7.60 6.72
C SER A 96 -12.59 -6.27 6.26
N ILE A 97 -11.38 -6.27 5.68
CA ILE A 97 -10.78 -5.05 5.09
C ILE A 97 -11.54 -4.58 3.85
N ASP A 98 -12.06 -5.50 3.04
CA ASP A 98 -12.77 -5.17 1.81
C ASP A 98 -14.20 -4.69 2.08
N GLU A 99 -14.75 -5.06 3.24
CA GLU A 99 -16.07 -4.63 3.72
C GLU A 99 -16.05 -3.22 4.35
N LEU A 100 -14.88 -2.66 4.67
CA LEU A 100 -14.79 -1.37 5.33
C LEU A 100 -15.32 -0.23 4.44
N PRO A 101 -16.04 0.75 5.03
CA PRO A 101 -16.35 1.99 4.36
C PRO A 101 -15.08 2.68 3.85
N GLN A 102 -15.18 3.29 2.68
CA GLN A 102 -14.07 3.93 1.97
C GLN A 102 -13.28 4.94 2.82
N SER A 103 -14.00 5.75 3.60
CA SER A 103 -13.39 6.72 4.52
C SER A 103 -12.63 6.05 5.65
N MET A 104 -13.16 4.94 6.19
CA MET A 104 -12.51 4.16 7.25
C MET A 104 -11.28 3.44 6.71
N LEU A 105 -11.36 2.80 5.54
CA LEU A 105 -10.22 2.16 4.90
C LEU A 105 -9.10 3.17 4.63
N SER A 106 -9.43 4.34 4.06
CA SER A 106 -8.44 5.39 3.83
C SER A 106 -7.77 5.87 5.11
N CYS A 107 -8.54 5.98 6.19
CA CYS A 107 -8.03 6.44 7.48
C CYS A 107 -7.17 5.37 8.14
N LEU A 108 -7.59 4.11 8.09
CA LEU A 108 -6.82 2.97 8.61
C LEU A 108 -5.47 2.84 7.88
N ILE A 109 -5.44 2.98 6.55
CA ILE A 109 -4.18 2.99 5.79
C ILE A 109 -3.26 4.11 6.27
N ARG A 110 -3.80 5.31 6.52
CA ARG A 110 -3.01 6.43 7.07
C ARG A 110 -2.49 6.14 8.47
N LEU A 111 -3.29 5.57 9.37
CA LEU A 111 -2.84 5.20 10.71
C LEU A 111 -1.75 4.13 10.65
N ALA A 112 -1.96 3.08 9.86
CA ALA A 112 -1.00 2.01 9.66
C ALA A 112 0.31 2.51 9.04
N ARG A 113 0.26 3.52 8.17
CA ARG A 113 1.46 4.17 7.63
C ARG A 113 2.33 4.81 8.72
N HIS A 114 1.72 5.53 9.67
CA HIS A 114 2.47 6.12 10.78
C HIS A 114 3.05 5.03 11.69
N PHE A 115 2.30 3.95 11.91
CA PHE A 115 2.78 2.81 12.68
C PHE A 115 3.98 2.13 12.00
N ALA A 116 3.90 1.86 10.68
CA ALA A 116 5.00 1.31 9.89
C ALA A 116 6.24 2.23 9.91
N LEU A 117 6.04 3.55 9.79
CA LEU A 117 7.11 4.55 9.89
C LEU A 117 7.85 4.42 11.23
N MET A 118 7.12 4.37 12.34
CA MET A 118 7.73 4.26 13.66
C MET A 118 8.45 2.92 13.83
N ASN A 119 7.89 1.81 13.33
CA ASN A 119 8.56 0.50 13.38
C ASN A 119 9.87 0.51 12.59
N ARG A 120 9.86 1.05 11.36
CA ARG A 120 11.06 1.16 10.51
C ARG A 120 12.13 2.04 11.16
N LEU A 121 11.73 3.16 11.75
CA LEU A 121 12.65 4.06 12.46
C LEU A 121 13.30 3.35 13.65
N TRP A 122 12.50 2.71 14.51
CA TRP A 122 13.02 1.99 15.67
C TRP A 122 13.89 0.81 15.28
N LEU A 123 13.52 0.05 14.24
CA LEU A 123 14.35 -1.03 13.72
C LEU A 123 15.71 -0.51 13.26
N SER A 124 15.74 0.64 12.57
CA SER A 124 17.00 1.27 12.12
C SER A 124 17.87 1.67 13.31
N VAL A 125 17.29 2.28 14.34
CA VAL A 125 18.01 2.68 15.57
C VAL A 125 18.55 1.47 16.32
N ILE A 126 17.73 0.42 16.52
CA ILE A 126 18.13 -0.80 17.22
C ILE A 126 19.26 -1.50 16.47
N THR A 127 19.14 -1.63 15.14
CA THR A 127 20.17 -2.26 14.32
C THR A 127 21.50 -1.51 14.41
N GLN A 128 21.48 -0.18 14.28
CA GLN A 128 22.70 0.63 14.46
C GLN A 128 23.32 0.45 15.85
N TYR A 129 22.50 0.45 16.89
CA TYR A 129 22.96 0.29 18.26
C TYR A 129 23.60 -1.09 18.49
N LEU A 130 22.93 -2.16 18.05
CA LEU A 130 23.40 -3.54 18.23
C LEU A 130 24.63 -3.85 17.37
N LEU A 131 24.68 -3.33 16.15
CA LEU A 131 25.77 -3.55 15.19
C LEU A 131 26.89 -2.50 15.31
N LYS A 132 26.95 -1.76 16.41
CA LYS A 132 28.01 -0.78 16.73
C LYS A 132 28.25 0.26 15.62
N GLY A 133 27.19 0.86 15.12
CA GLY A 133 27.26 1.96 14.16
C GLY A 133 27.44 1.53 12.70
N SER A 134 27.02 0.31 12.34
CA SER A 134 26.87 -0.06 10.93
C SER A 134 25.99 0.96 10.19
N GLU A 135 26.31 1.26 8.94
CA GLU A 135 25.47 2.11 8.11
C GLU A 135 24.06 1.51 7.97
N ILE A 136 23.05 2.37 7.92
CA ILE A 136 21.69 1.90 7.61
C ILE A 136 21.67 1.52 6.14
N GLU A 137 21.18 0.32 5.86
CA GLU A 137 20.98 -0.13 4.48
C GLU A 137 20.16 0.89 3.68
N GLU A 138 20.65 1.24 2.49
CA GLU A 138 20.05 2.26 1.62
C GLU A 138 18.54 2.04 1.42
N LEU A 139 18.13 0.78 1.18
CA LEU A 139 16.74 0.41 0.99
C LEU A 139 15.85 0.71 2.23
N SER A 140 16.40 0.61 3.44
CA SER A 140 15.71 0.98 4.67
C SER A 140 15.49 2.49 4.73
N LEU A 141 16.46 3.31 4.32
CA LEU A 141 16.31 4.76 4.22
C LEU A 141 15.29 5.15 3.14
N ILE A 142 15.32 4.49 1.98
CA ILE A 142 14.35 4.69 0.90
C ILE A 142 12.93 4.38 1.40
N THR A 143 12.76 3.27 2.12
CA THR A 143 11.46 2.88 2.70
C THR A 143 10.99 3.91 3.73
N LEU A 144 11.90 4.41 4.59
CA LEU A 144 11.59 5.42 5.59
C LEU A 144 11.14 6.76 4.95
N LYS A 145 11.84 7.21 3.90
CA LYS A 145 11.42 8.37 3.09
C LYS A 145 10.06 8.16 2.44
N ALA A 146 9.84 7.00 1.84
CA ALA A 146 8.57 6.64 1.21
C ALA A 146 7.41 6.65 2.23
N LEU A 147 7.64 6.15 3.45
CA LEU A 147 6.68 6.18 4.56
C LEU A 147 6.40 7.61 5.06
N LEU A 148 7.40 8.49 5.08
CA LEU A 148 7.22 9.93 5.37
C LEU A 148 6.39 10.64 4.29
N GLY A 149 6.37 10.11 3.07
CA GLY A 149 5.67 10.74 1.94
C GLY A 149 6.57 11.57 1.04
N GLU A 150 7.88 11.46 1.27
CA GLU A 150 8.89 12.05 0.41
C GLU A 150 9.10 11.20 -0.84
N GLU A 151 9.23 11.86 -1.98
CA GLU A 151 9.70 11.21 -3.20
C GLU A 151 11.22 10.95 -3.10
N VAL A 152 11.68 9.92 -3.80
CA VAL A 152 13.11 9.63 -3.94
C VAL A 152 13.45 9.82 -5.41
N GLU A 153 14.24 10.85 -5.69
CA GLU A 153 14.72 11.13 -7.05
C GLU A 153 15.54 9.96 -7.59
N ASP A 154 15.40 9.70 -8.88
CA ASP A 154 16.12 8.67 -9.63
C ASP A 154 16.08 7.26 -9.01
N LEU A 155 15.04 6.96 -8.23
CA LEU A 155 14.87 5.63 -7.65
C LEU A 155 14.73 4.56 -8.74
N GLU A 156 15.67 3.63 -8.77
CA GLU A 156 15.64 2.52 -9.71
C GLU A 156 14.35 1.69 -9.56
N PRO A 157 13.71 1.28 -10.67
CA PRO A 157 12.45 0.53 -10.63
C PRO A 157 12.50 -0.72 -9.75
N ARG A 158 13.64 -1.43 -9.70
CA ARG A 158 13.80 -2.67 -8.91
C ARG A 158 13.43 -2.50 -7.44
N HIS A 159 13.70 -1.33 -6.85
CA HIS A 159 13.48 -1.06 -5.44
C HIS A 159 11.99 -0.87 -5.10
N TYR A 160 11.10 -0.66 -6.07
CA TYR A 160 9.68 -0.43 -5.79
C TYR A 160 9.02 -1.65 -5.14
N ARG A 161 9.30 -2.85 -5.65
CA ARG A 161 8.80 -4.09 -5.03
C ARG A 161 9.42 -4.32 -3.65
N GLU A 162 10.71 -4.03 -3.49
CA GLU A 162 11.41 -4.19 -2.22
C GLU A 162 10.87 -3.25 -1.13
N VAL A 163 10.58 -1.99 -1.47
CA VAL A 163 9.91 -1.04 -0.58
C VAL A 163 8.53 -1.56 -0.16
N MET A 164 7.73 -2.10 -1.09
CA MET A 164 6.43 -2.69 -0.76
C MET A 164 6.56 -3.81 0.26
N LEU A 165 7.52 -4.73 0.05
CA LEU A 165 7.77 -5.86 0.93
C LEU A 165 8.27 -5.41 2.31
N ASN A 166 9.13 -4.40 2.36
CA ASN A 166 9.58 -3.80 3.61
C ASN A 166 8.44 -3.20 4.42
N VAL A 167 7.50 -2.51 3.76
CA VAL A 167 6.30 -1.97 4.41
C VAL A 167 5.40 -3.09 4.95
N GLU A 168 5.25 -4.19 4.21
CA GLU A 168 4.53 -5.37 4.69
C GLU A 168 5.21 -5.98 5.93
N LEU A 169 6.54 -6.07 5.94
CA LEU A 169 7.32 -6.55 7.08
C LEU A 169 7.20 -5.64 8.30
N ASP A 170 7.22 -4.32 8.11
CA ASP A 170 7.06 -3.33 9.19
C ASP A 170 5.69 -3.44 9.89
N LEU A 171 4.71 -4.06 9.21
CA LEU A 171 3.37 -4.31 9.73
C LEU A 171 3.11 -5.77 10.08
N ALA A 172 4.08 -6.66 9.90
CA ALA A 172 3.94 -8.10 10.18
C ALA A 172 3.59 -8.36 11.66
N ASN A 173 4.00 -7.48 12.56
CA ASN A 173 3.63 -7.55 13.98
C ASN A 173 2.13 -7.47 14.21
N ILE A 174 1.37 -6.73 13.40
CA ILE A 174 -0.10 -6.68 13.49
C ILE A 174 -0.68 -8.08 13.30
N ARG A 175 -0.17 -8.82 12.29
CA ARG A 175 -0.54 -10.21 12.04
C ARG A 175 -0.07 -11.14 13.16
N SER A 176 1.16 -10.97 13.63
CA SER A 176 1.77 -11.81 14.65
C SER A 176 1.01 -11.74 15.98
N HIS A 177 0.61 -10.54 16.44
CA HIS A 177 -0.15 -10.37 17.68
C HIS A 177 -1.53 -11.04 17.61
N SER A 178 -2.21 -11.00 16.45
CA SER A 178 -3.46 -11.76 16.26
C SER A 178 -3.23 -13.28 16.39
N THR A 179 -2.10 -13.77 15.89
CA THR A 179 -1.75 -15.20 15.91
C THR A 179 -1.33 -15.67 17.29
N GLN A 180 -0.57 -14.85 18.04
CA GLN A 180 -0.07 -15.15 19.39
C GLN A 180 -1.18 -15.20 20.45
N LEU A 181 -2.29 -14.48 20.25
CA LEU A 181 -3.45 -14.56 21.15
C LEU A 181 -4.26 -15.85 20.98
N GLY A 182 -3.86 -16.77 20.10
CA GLY A 182 -4.60 -18.01 19.81
C GLY A 182 -5.96 -17.77 19.16
N VAL A 183 -6.25 -16.53 18.79
CA VAL A 183 -7.48 -16.14 18.10
C VAL A 183 -7.24 -16.36 16.61
N SER A 184 -8.06 -17.19 15.97
CA SER A 184 -8.08 -17.26 14.52
C SER A 184 -8.20 -15.83 13.96
N PRO A 185 -7.53 -15.47 12.84
CA PRO A 185 -7.65 -14.14 12.26
C PRO A 185 -9.13 -13.77 12.20
N PRO A 186 -9.52 -12.65 12.82
CA PRO A 186 -10.91 -12.46 13.19
C PRO A 186 -11.74 -12.38 11.90
N THR A 187 -12.88 -13.08 11.89
CA THR A 187 -13.82 -13.07 10.74
C THR A 187 -14.58 -11.76 10.64
N ARG A 188 -14.44 -10.90 11.66
CA ARG A 188 -14.99 -9.55 11.72
C ARG A 188 -13.93 -8.60 12.23
N PHE A 189 -14.03 -7.35 11.82
CA PHE A 189 -13.16 -6.31 12.32
C PHE A 189 -13.31 -6.17 13.86
N PRO A 190 -12.23 -6.10 14.65
CA PRO A 190 -12.33 -6.06 16.11
C PRO A 190 -13.11 -4.83 16.59
N SER A 191 -14.13 -5.01 17.44
CA SER A 191 -15.01 -3.91 17.90
C SER A 191 -14.27 -2.73 18.54
N PRO A 192 -13.20 -2.92 19.35
CA PRO A 192 -12.42 -1.79 19.85
C PRO A 192 -11.77 -0.97 18.73
N LEU A 193 -11.20 -1.64 17.72
CA LEU A 193 -10.57 -0.99 16.59
C LEU A 193 -11.60 -0.29 15.71
N GLU A 194 -12.76 -0.90 15.48
CA GLU A 194 -13.89 -0.29 14.77
C GLU A 194 -14.37 1.00 15.47
N SER A 195 -14.50 0.96 16.79
CA SER A 195 -14.86 2.13 17.61
C SER A 195 -13.83 3.24 17.51
N ILE A 196 -12.54 2.90 17.60
CA ILE A 196 -11.42 3.86 17.44
C ILE A 196 -11.47 4.48 16.04
N LEU A 197 -11.58 3.67 14.99
CA LEU A 197 -11.66 4.16 13.61
C LEU A 197 -12.89 5.04 13.41
N THR A 198 -14.04 4.64 13.94
CA THR A 198 -15.25 5.46 13.84
C THR A 198 -15.05 6.83 14.46
N LYS A 199 -14.44 6.91 15.65
CA LYS A 199 -14.16 8.19 16.33
C LYS A 199 -13.06 9.01 15.66
N ALA A 200 -11.99 8.36 15.23
CA ALA A 200 -10.83 9.03 14.63
C ALA A 200 -11.06 9.45 13.18
N CYS A 201 -11.90 8.71 12.44
CA CYS A 201 -12.06 8.83 11.00
C CYS A 201 -13.43 9.38 10.57
N SER A 202 -14.43 9.43 11.46
CA SER A 202 -15.58 10.30 11.24
C SER A 202 -15.10 11.76 11.32
N LYS A 203 -15.59 12.62 10.43
CA LYS A 203 -15.29 14.05 10.53
C LYS A 203 -15.71 14.49 11.93
N VAL A 204 -14.76 14.91 12.77
CA VAL A 204 -15.07 15.83 13.85
C VAL A 204 -15.68 17.03 13.14
N SER A 205 -17.00 17.14 13.16
CA SER A 205 -17.68 18.37 12.79
C SER A 205 -17.08 19.43 13.70
N ARG A 206 -16.22 20.29 13.15
CA ARG A 206 -15.78 21.49 13.84
C ARG A 206 -17.07 22.25 14.19
N SER A 207 -17.48 22.18 15.45
CA SER A 207 -18.25 23.23 16.07
C SER A 207 -17.33 24.45 16.03
N SER A 208 -17.57 25.33 15.06
CA SER A 208 -17.09 26.70 15.10
C SER A 208 -17.60 27.32 16.40
N ALA A 209 -16.67 27.60 17.31
CA ALA A 209 -16.84 28.60 18.35
C ALA A 209 -16.75 29.99 17.72
#